data_AF-D8QAT9-F1
#
_entry.id   AF-D8QAT9-F1
#
_cell.length_a   1.000
_cell.length_b   1.000
_cell.length_c   1.000
_cell.angle_alpha   90.00
_cell.angle_beta   90.00
_cell.angle_gamma   90.00
#
_symmetry.space_group_name_H-M   'P 1'
#
loop_
_entity.id
_entity.type
_entity.pdbx_description
1 polymer ?
#
loop_
_entity_poly.entity_id
_entity_poly.type
_entity_poly.pdbx_seq_one_letter_code
_entity_poly.pdbx_strand_id
1 'polypeptide(L)'
;LASAHIEMASPPPLRSKHNPNAGQNIDYSMTSPLDASGSNFPCKGYLADADGKQSVVTWQAGSSQQVTLEGSAIHNGGSCQLSISEDGGSTFKVIKSFMGNCPAAAGVTLNVDIPKDVKSGDVVFAWTWNNNTGNREFYMNCAMITIEGGGSGLGSYPDLFVAQLSSVNSCTIPEGIDVEYPNPGTQV
;
A
#
# COMPACT_ATOMS: atom_id res chain seq x y z
N LEU A 1 -9.06 24.44 2.54
CA LEU A 1 -8.54 23.11 2.93
C LEU A 1 -8.84 22.18 1.76
N ALA A 2 -7.87 21.94 0.88
CA ALA A 2 -8.05 21.00 -0.21
C ALA A 2 -8.03 19.59 0.39
N SER A 3 -9.19 18.95 0.48
CA SER A 3 -9.33 17.53 0.83
C SER A 3 -9.19 16.75 -0.46
N ALA A 4 -7.96 16.41 -0.82
CA ALA A 4 -7.66 15.85 -2.12
C ALA A 4 -6.30 15.15 -2.03
N HIS A 5 -6.36 13.83 -1.93
CA HIS A 5 -5.28 12.96 -1.50
C HIS A 5 -5.04 11.86 -2.56
N ILE A 6 -4.06 10.96 -2.42
CA ILE A 6 -3.74 9.92 -3.43
C ILE A 6 -4.30 8.56 -3.00
N GLU A 7 -4.87 7.81 -3.95
CA GLU A 7 -5.29 6.42 -3.80
C GLU A 7 -4.62 5.52 -4.85
N MET A 8 -4.56 4.22 -4.57
CA MET A 8 -4.28 3.19 -5.56
C MET A 8 -5.56 2.93 -6.37
N ALA A 9 -5.47 3.07 -7.69
CA ALA A 9 -6.55 2.74 -8.62
C ALA A 9 -6.45 1.30 -9.15
N SER A 10 -5.22 0.81 -9.34
CA SER A 10 -4.94 -0.54 -9.84
C SER A 10 -3.71 -1.12 -9.13
N PRO A 11 -3.75 -2.37 -8.62
CA PRO A 11 -4.95 -3.21 -8.51
C PRO A 11 -6.02 -2.54 -7.62
N PRO A 12 -7.32 -2.66 -7.94
CA PRO A 12 -8.38 -1.96 -7.19
C PRO A 12 -8.42 -2.34 -5.70
N PRO A 13 -8.26 -1.37 -4.78
CA PRO A 13 -8.28 -1.65 -3.34
C PRO A 13 -9.62 -2.16 -2.82
N LEU A 14 -9.61 -2.79 -1.65
CA LEU A 14 -10.81 -3.04 -0.83
C LEU A 14 -11.62 -1.76 -0.68
N ARG A 15 -12.94 -1.84 -0.85
CA ARG A 15 -13.88 -0.71 -0.80
C ARG A 15 -13.64 0.43 -1.81
N SER A 16 -12.69 0.30 -2.74
CA SER A 16 -12.52 1.32 -3.79
C SER A 16 -13.72 1.30 -4.74
N LYS A 17 -14.08 2.47 -5.28
CA LYS A 17 -15.05 2.62 -6.38
C LYS A 17 -14.64 1.82 -7.64
N HIS A 18 -13.35 1.52 -7.78
CA HIS A 18 -12.80 0.73 -8.89
C HIS A 18 -12.89 -0.78 -8.66
N ASN A 19 -13.18 -1.21 -7.42
CA ASN A 19 -13.23 -2.62 -7.08
C ASN A 19 -14.66 -3.16 -7.34
N PRO A 20 -14.84 -4.06 -8.32
CA PRO A 20 -16.17 -4.58 -8.67
C PRO A 20 -16.81 -5.39 -7.53
N ASN A 21 -16.01 -5.83 -6.55
CA ASN A 21 -16.47 -6.60 -5.41
C ASN A 21 -16.88 -5.71 -4.22
N ALA A 22 -16.64 -4.39 -4.27
CA ALA A 22 -16.94 -3.49 -3.15
C ALA A 22 -18.44 -3.39 -2.83
N GLY A 23 -19.32 -3.67 -3.80
CA GLY A 23 -20.77 -3.63 -3.62
C GLY A 23 -21.23 -2.26 -3.11
N GLN A 24 -21.95 -2.25 -1.98
CA GLN A 24 -22.45 -1.03 -1.33
C GLN A 24 -21.46 -0.41 -0.34
N ASN A 25 -20.30 -1.04 -0.11
CA ASN A 25 -19.31 -0.62 0.89
C ASN A 25 -18.26 0.35 0.33
N ILE A 26 -18.58 1.10 -0.73
CA ILE A 26 -17.61 2.01 -1.36
C ILE A 26 -17.19 3.08 -0.35
N ASP A 27 -15.87 3.19 -0.13
CA ASP A 27 -15.29 4.30 0.62
C ASP A 27 -15.00 5.48 -0.32
N TYR A 28 -15.83 6.51 -0.25
CA TYR A 28 -15.65 7.75 -1.00
C TYR A 28 -14.49 8.62 -0.47
N SER A 29 -13.87 8.22 0.64
CA SER A 29 -12.69 8.84 1.25
C SER A 29 -11.42 7.98 1.07
N MET A 30 -11.38 7.12 0.05
CA MET A 30 -10.26 6.18 -0.18
C MET A 30 -8.90 6.88 -0.25
N THR A 31 -8.88 8.08 -0.84
CA THR A 31 -7.70 8.92 -0.96
C THR A 31 -7.19 9.42 0.39
N SER A 32 -8.03 9.54 1.42
CA SER A 32 -7.63 10.04 2.74
C SER A 32 -6.57 9.14 3.40
N PRO A 33 -5.73 9.68 4.30
CA PRO A 33 -4.72 8.87 4.98
C PRO A 33 -5.39 7.92 5.98
N LEU A 34 -4.59 7.12 6.66
CA LEU A 34 -5.03 6.45 7.88
C LEU A 34 -5.28 7.47 8.99
N ASP A 35 -6.11 7.09 9.95
CA ASP A 35 -6.33 7.91 11.15
C ASP A 35 -5.03 7.98 11.95
N ALA A 36 -4.63 9.15 12.43
CA ALA A 36 -3.37 9.36 13.17
C ALA A 36 -3.32 8.57 14.49
N SER A 37 -4.47 8.13 15.02
CA SER A 37 -4.51 7.17 16.13
C SER A 37 -3.97 5.80 15.71
N GLY A 38 -3.99 5.44 14.44
CA GLY A 38 -3.73 4.09 13.93
C GLY A 38 -4.90 3.13 14.06
N SER A 39 -6.07 3.59 14.52
CA SER A 39 -7.26 2.74 14.78
C SER A 39 -7.79 2.00 13.55
N ASN A 40 -7.47 2.47 12.35
CA ASN A 40 -7.82 1.83 11.09
C ASN A 40 -6.60 1.23 10.35
N PHE A 41 -5.47 1.04 11.02
CA PHE A 41 -4.36 0.25 10.48
C PHE A 41 -4.55 -1.24 10.79
N PRO A 42 -4.24 -2.16 9.85
CA PRO A 42 -3.86 -1.92 8.46
C PRO A 42 -5.07 -1.77 7.52
N CYS A 43 -4.82 -1.35 6.28
CA CYS A 43 -5.79 -1.37 5.18
C CYS A 43 -7.11 -0.62 5.47
N LYS A 44 -7.05 0.48 6.22
CA LYS A 44 -8.22 1.27 6.67
C LYS A 44 -9.25 0.44 7.45
N GLY A 45 -8.86 -0.73 7.99
CA GLY A 45 -9.70 -1.67 8.72
C GLY A 45 -10.53 -2.61 7.84
N TYR A 46 -10.42 -2.53 6.51
CA TYR A 46 -11.34 -3.21 5.58
C TYR A 46 -11.13 -4.72 5.49
N LEU A 47 -10.03 -5.24 6.00
CA LEU A 47 -9.81 -6.70 6.08
C LEU A 47 -10.81 -7.39 7.03
N ALA A 48 -11.41 -6.64 7.96
CA ALA A 48 -12.43 -7.14 8.88
C ALA A 48 -13.80 -7.35 8.22
N ASP A 49 -14.01 -6.88 6.99
CA ASP A 49 -15.26 -7.06 6.27
C ASP A 49 -15.54 -8.53 5.99
N ALA A 50 -16.82 -8.92 6.00
CA ALA A 50 -17.22 -10.29 5.63
C ALA A 50 -17.15 -10.51 4.11
N ASP A 51 -17.50 -9.48 3.34
CA ASP A 51 -17.66 -9.52 1.88
C ASP A 51 -16.72 -8.53 1.17
N GLY A 52 -16.60 -8.65 -0.15
CA GLY A 52 -15.82 -7.71 -0.98
C GLY A 52 -14.30 -7.92 -0.94
N LYS A 53 -13.86 -9.07 -0.42
CA LYS A 53 -12.45 -9.48 -0.30
C LYS A 53 -12.01 -10.50 -1.35
N GLN A 54 -12.76 -10.62 -2.45
CA GLN A 54 -12.36 -11.44 -3.58
C GLN A 54 -11.13 -10.82 -4.26
N SER A 55 -10.24 -11.69 -4.75
CA SER A 55 -9.10 -11.28 -5.55
C SER A 55 -9.54 -10.44 -6.77
N VAL A 56 -8.84 -9.33 -7.01
CA VAL A 56 -9.14 -8.43 -8.13
C VAL A 56 -8.20 -8.65 -9.32
N VAL A 57 -7.10 -9.37 -9.13
CA VAL A 57 -6.14 -9.69 -10.19
C VAL A 57 -5.30 -10.91 -9.80
N THR A 58 -4.86 -11.66 -10.81
CA THR A 58 -3.87 -12.74 -10.66
C THR A 58 -2.53 -12.31 -11.23
N TRP A 59 -1.47 -12.46 -10.43
CA TRP A 59 -0.08 -12.21 -10.84
C TRP A 59 0.76 -13.48 -10.75
N GLN A 60 1.75 -13.60 -11.66
CA GLN A 60 2.71 -14.69 -11.62
C GLN A 60 3.90 -14.29 -10.74
N ALA A 61 4.36 -15.18 -9.87
CA ALA A 61 5.61 -14.98 -9.14
C ALA A 61 6.80 -14.85 -10.12
N GLY A 62 7.68 -13.89 -9.88
CA GLY A 62 8.78 -13.56 -10.78
C GLY A 62 8.41 -12.71 -11.99
N SER A 63 7.16 -12.23 -12.10
CA SER A 63 6.73 -11.31 -13.17
C SER A 63 6.82 -9.85 -12.74
N SER A 64 6.93 -8.95 -13.72
CA SER A 64 6.81 -7.50 -13.51
C SER A 64 5.34 -7.08 -13.62
N GLN A 65 4.90 -6.25 -12.66
CA GLN A 65 3.53 -5.77 -12.55
C GLN A 65 3.50 -4.25 -12.41
N GLN A 66 2.33 -3.68 -12.67
CA GLN A 66 2.09 -2.24 -12.63
C GLN A 66 1.05 -1.90 -11.57
N VAL A 67 1.32 -0.82 -10.84
CA VAL A 67 0.43 -0.26 -9.82
C VAL A 67 0.14 1.19 -10.20
N THR A 68 -1.11 1.52 -10.45
CA THR A 68 -1.52 2.87 -10.84
C THR A 68 -2.08 3.61 -9.64
N LEU A 69 -1.56 4.81 -9.40
CA LEU A 69 -2.02 5.74 -8.37
C LEU A 69 -2.80 6.87 -9.02
N GLU A 70 -3.91 7.29 -8.39
CA GLU A 70 -4.71 8.43 -8.82
C GLU A 70 -5.01 9.36 -7.65
N GLY A 71 -5.57 10.53 -7.94
CA GLY A 71 -5.91 11.51 -6.92
C GLY A 71 -5.60 12.92 -7.41
N SER A 72 -5.35 13.83 -6.48
CA SER A 72 -5.34 15.27 -6.80
C SER A 72 -4.24 16.08 -6.14
N ALA A 73 -3.71 15.68 -4.97
CA ALA A 73 -2.51 16.30 -4.40
C ALA A 73 -1.44 15.26 -4.07
N ILE A 74 -0.28 15.39 -4.70
CA ILE A 74 0.87 14.50 -4.48
C ILE A 74 1.77 14.94 -3.32
N HIS A 75 1.48 16.06 -2.65
CA HIS A 75 2.27 16.53 -1.49
C HIS A 75 3.79 16.62 -1.71
N ASN A 76 4.22 17.08 -2.90
CA ASN A 76 5.63 17.09 -3.36
C ASN A 76 6.28 15.69 -3.42
N GLY A 77 5.47 14.66 -3.57
CA GLY A 77 5.89 13.27 -3.47
C GLY A 77 6.09 12.85 -2.01
N GLY A 78 7.28 12.38 -1.69
CA GLY A 78 7.53 11.58 -0.51
C GLY A 78 8.08 10.23 -0.90
N SER A 79 7.87 9.23 -0.04
CA SER A 79 8.39 7.88 -0.25
C SER A 79 7.29 6.86 -0.11
N CYS A 80 7.34 5.79 -0.91
CA CYS A 80 6.34 4.72 -0.90
C CYS A 80 6.98 3.35 -0.68
N GLN A 81 6.23 2.42 -0.10
CA GLN A 81 6.54 1.00 -0.17
C GLN A 81 5.39 0.22 -0.79
N LEU A 82 5.74 -0.77 -1.60
CA LEU A 82 4.84 -1.83 -2.04
C LEU A 82 5.19 -3.08 -1.23
N SER A 83 4.18 -3.70 -0.64
CA SER A 83 4.36 -4.83 0.26
C SER A 83 3.28 -5.89 0.05
N ILE A 84 3.59 -7.12 0.45
CA ILE A 84 2.67 -8.25 0.41
C ILE A 84 2.54 -8.84 1.81
N SER A 85 1.32 -9.16 2.20
CA SER A 85 1.00 -9.92 3.39
C SER A 85 0.49 -11.31 2.98
N GLU A 86 1.19 -12.35 3.45
CA GLU A 86 0.85 -13.77 3.24
C GLU A 86 0.05 -14.37 4.41
N ASP A 87 -0.26 -13.58 5.43
CA ASP A 87 -0.88 -13.99 6.70
C ASP A 87 -2.18 -13.23 7.03
N GLY A 88 -2.90 -12.84 5.97
CA GLY A 88 -4.22 -12.19 6.09
C GLY A 88 -4.20 -10.74 6.58
N GLY A 89 -3.05 -10.09 6.56
CA GLY A 89 -2.84 -8.68 6.93
C GLY A 89 -2.16 -8.50 8.29
N SER A 90 -1.63 -9.58 8.89
CA SER A 90 -0.97 -9.50 10.19
C SER A 90 0.43 -8.92 10.07
N THR A 91 1.17 -9.28 9.02
CA THR A 91 2.49 -8.73 8.69
C THR A 91 2.60 -8.42 7.21
N PHE A 92 3.24 -7.29 6.88
CA PHE A 92 3.47 -6.86 5.50
C PHE A 92 4.96 -6.86 5.20
N LYS A 93 5.34 -7.58 4.15
CA LYS A 93 6.72 -7.75 3.71
C LYS A 93 7.01 -6.86 2.50
N VAL A 94 8.01 -6.00 2.62
CA VAL A 94 8.38 -5.02 1.58
C VAL A 94 8.96 -5.74 0.38
N ILE A 95 8.40 -5.50 -0.80
CA ILE A 95 8.91 -6.06 -2.07
C ILE A 95 9.52 -4.98 -2.98
N LYS A 96 9.15 -3.71 -2.81
CA LYS A 96 9.71 -2.56 -3.53
C LYS A 96 9.59 -1.30 -2.69
N SER A 97 10.66 -0.52 -2.63
CA SER A 97 10.66 0.81 -2.00
C SER A 97 10.92 1.89 -3.06
N PHE A 98 10.29 3.04 -2.90
CA PHE A 98 10.56 4.26 -3.67
C PHE A 98 10.93 5.35 -2.68
N MET A 99 12.22 5.70 -2.59
CA MET A 99 12.73 6.69 -1.64
C MET A 99 12.83 8.04 -2.35
N GLY A 100 11.85 8.89 -2.09
CA GLY A 100 11.63 10.15 -2.80
C GLY A 100 10.80 10.02 -4.08
N ASN A 101 10.27 11.17 -4.52
CA ASN A 101 9.48 11.31 -5.75
C ASN A 101 8.35 10.27 -5.93
N CYS A 102 7.78 9.77 -4.83
CA CYS A 102 6.64 8.87 -4.88
C CYS A 102 5.46 9.43 -4.08
N PRO A 103 4.30 9.67 -4.72
CA PRO A 103 4.08 9.64 -6.17
C PRO A 103 4.73 10.86 -6.88
N ALA A 104 5.27 10.65 -8.08
CA ALA A 104 5.86 11.73 -8.89
C ALA A 104 4.82 12.66 -9.53
N ALA A 105 3.62 12.15 -9.76
CA ALA A 105 2.50 12.85 -10.35
C ALA A 105 1.18 12.17 -9.96
N ALA A 106 0.06 12.89 -10.03
CA ALA A 106 -1.24 12.25 -10.00
C ALA A 106 -1.42 11.41 -11.28
N GLY A 107 -1.94 10.18 -11.17
CA GLY A 107 -2.06 9.27 -12.31
C GLY A 107 -0.78 8.49 -12.64
N VAL A 108 0.23 8.49 -11.76
CA VAL A 108 1.49 7.78 -11.99
C VAL A 108 1.30 6.26 -11.92
N THR A 109 2.05 5.52 -12.73
CA THR A 109 2.14 4.06 -12.64
C THR A 109 3.53 3.65 -12.14
N LEU A 110 3.55 2.86 -11.08
CA LEU A 110 4.73 2.29 -10.45
C LEU A 110 4.95 0.87 -10.98
N ASN A 111 6.21 0.50 -11.22
CA ASN A 111 6.58 -0.86 -11.61
C ASN A 111 7.10 -1.63 -10.40
N VAL A 112 6.74 -2.90 -10.30
CA VAL A 112 7.20 -3.81 -9.24
C VAL A 112 7.44 -5.19 -9.80
N ASP A 113 8.58 -5.81 -9.45
CA ASP A 113 8.80 -7.22 -9.73
C ASP A 113 8.27 -8.04 -8.56
N ILE A 114 7.34 -8.94 -8.85
CA ILE A 114 6.79 -9.85 -7.85
C ILE A 114 7.85 -10.89 -7.53
N PRO A 115 8.28 -11.04 -6.26
CA PRO A 115 9.33 -11.99 -5.93
C PRO A 115 8.96 -13.42 -6.30
N LYS A 116 9.93 -14.25 -6.71
CA LYS A 116 9.68 -15.69 -6.91
C LYS A 116 9.36 -16.40 -5.60
N ASP A 117 9.82 -15.85 -4.48
CA ASP A 117 9.64 -16.46 -3.17
C ASP A 117 8.21 -16.33 -2.63
N VAL A 118 7.41 -15.36 -3.08
CA VAL A 118 6.04 -15.18 -2.55
C VAL A 118 5.22 -16.45 -2.72
N LYS A 119 4.43 -16.83 -1.72
CA LYS A 119 3.58 -18.03 -1.74
C LYS A 119 2.52 -17.91 -2.81
N SER A 120 2.16 -19.05 -3.40
CA SER A 120 0.95 -19.14 -4.22
C SER A 120 -0.30 -19.01 -3.35
N GLY A 121 -1.36 -18.43 -3.91
CA GLY A 121 -2.66 -18.25 -3.26
C GLY A 121 -3.06 -16.78 -3.13
N ASP A 122 -4.19 -16.55 -2.46
CA ASP A 122 -4.70 -15.21 -2.20
C ASP A 122 -3.86 -14.52 -1.10
N VAL A 123 -3.38 -13.32 -1.41
CA VAL A 123 -2.55 -12.48 -0.52
C VAL A 123 -3.08 -11.05 -0.51
N VAL A 124 -2.63 -10.27 0.48
CA VAL A 124 -2.96 -8.83 0.55
C VAL A 124 -1.78 -8.04 -0.01
N PHE A 125 -1.99 -7.32 -1.10
CA PHE A 125 -1.03 -6.36 -1.64
C PHE A 125 -1.32 -4.97 -1.05
N ALA A 126 -0.30 -4.26 -0.59
CA ALA A 126 -0.43 -2.92 -0.03
C ALA A 126 0.51 -1.91 -0.68
N TRP A 127 -0.06 -0.78 -1.09
CA TRP A 127 0.67 0.45 -1.33
C TRP A 127 0.62 1.31 -0.08
N THR A 128 1.77 1.84 0.33
CA THR A 128 1.90 2.80 1.43
C THR A 128 2.68 4.02 1.00
N TRP A 129 2.39 5.16 1.62
CA TRP A 129 3.05 6.41 1.30
C TRP A 129 3.22 7.30 2.54
N ASN A 130 4.44 7.81 2.68
CA ASN A 130 4.83 8.87 3.59
C ASN A 130 4.97 10.17 2.80
N ASN A 131 4.02 11.10 2.96
CA ASN A 131 4.00 12.34 2.20
C ASN A 131 5.11 13.31 2.65
N ASN A 132 5.74 13.97 1.67
CA ASN A 132 6.82 14.91 1.93
C ASN A 132 6.29 16.18 2.63
N THR A 133 5.31 16.86 2.03
CA THR A 133 4.80 18.17 2.48
C THR A 133 3.35 18.07 3.02
N GLY A 134 2.98 18.91 3.98
CA GLY A 134 1.64 18.98 4.58
C GLY A 134 1.55 18.30 5.95
N ASN A 135 0.35 17.83 6.29
CA ASN A 135 0.15 17.07 7.52
C ASN A 135 1.05 15.83 7.57
N ARG A 136 1.39 15.40 8.77
CA ARG A 136 2.22 14.23 9.02
C ARG A 136 1.34 12.98 8.94
N GLU A 137 1.22 12.43 7.73
CA GLU A 137 0.23 11.41 7.40
C GLU A 137 0.89 10.11 6.94
N PHE A 138 0.15 9.01 7.05
CA PHE A 138 0.52 7.70 6.52
C PHE A 138 -0.65 7.16 5.70
N TYR A 139 -0.38 6.87 4.44
CA TYR A 139 -1.37 6.37 3.51
C TYR A 139 -1.21 4.87 3.35
N MET A 140 -2.33 4.17 3.22
CA MET A 140 -2.32 2.73 2.95
C MET A 140 -3.58 2.35 2.19
N ASN A 141 -3.41 1.75 1.01
CA ASN A 141 -4.48 1.07 0.30
C ASN A 141 -4.08 -0.37 0.05
N CYS A 142 -5.04 -1.29 0.22
CA CYS A 142 -4.81 -2.72 0.09
C CYS A 142 -5.75 -3.35 -0.91
N ALA A 143 -5.22 -4.23 -1.76
CA ALA A 143 -5.98 -5.03 -2.70
C ALA A 143 -5.78 -6.52 -2.39
N MET A 144 -6.84 -7.31 -2.56
CA MET A 144 -6.73 -8.76 -2.55
C MET A 144 -6.26 -9.21 -3.93
N ILE A 145 -5.17 -9.96 -4.00
CA ILE A 145 -4.63 -10.47 -5.26
C ILE A 145 -4.34 -11.97 -5.13
N THR A 146 -4.29 -12.67 -6.26
CA THR A 146 -3.90 -14.08 -6.30
C THR A 146 -2.50 -14.21 -6.90
N ILE A 147 -1.62 -14.92 -6.22
CA ILE A 147 -0.29 -15.28 -6.73
C ILE A 147 -0.31 -16.71 -7.26
N GLU A 148 0.25 -16.90 -8.46
CA GLU A 148 0.52 -18.21 -9.04
C GLU A 148 2.03 -18.44 -9.24
N GLY A 149 2.45 -19.71 -9.19
CA GLY A 149 3.86 -20.09 -9.43
C GLY A 149 4.84 -19.69 -8.32
N GLY A 150 4.32 -19.45 -7.12
CA GLY A 150 5.06 -18.96 -5.95
C GLY A 150 5.96 -19.97 -5.23
N GLY A 151 6.76 -19.46 -4.28
CA GLY A 151 7.78 -20.18 -3.52
C GLY A 151 7.47 -20.36 -2.03
N SER A 152 8.51 -20.32 -1.18
CA SER A 152 8.43 -20.64 0.26
C SER A 152 7.83 -19.54 1.15
N GLY A 153 7.71 -18.33 0.62
CA GLY A 153 7.18 -17.14 1.26
C GLY A 153 8.22 -16.05 1.53
N LEU A 154 7.71 -14.89 1.94
CA LEU A 154 8.48 -13.65 2.10
C LEU A 154 9.07 -13.49 3.51
N GLY A 155 9.26 -14.57 4.27
CA GLY A 155 9.68 -14.51 5.67
C GLY A 155 11.02 -13.79 5.93
N SER A 156 11.93 -13.80 4.94
CA SER A 156 13.23 -13.11 4.99
C SER A 156 13.18 -11.66 4.51
N TYR A 157 12.05 -11.19 3.99
CA TYR A 157 11.89 -9.83 3.49
C TYR A 157 11.66 -8.86 4.67
N PRO A 158 12.06 -7.59 4.54
CA PRO A 158 11.84 -6.59 5.58
C PRO A 158 10.37 -6.39 5.89
N ASP A 159 10.07 -6.07 7.15
CA ASP A 159 8.76 -5.57 7.53
C ASP A 159 8.52 -4.16 6.98
N LEU A 160 7.27 -3.89 6.63
CA LEU A 160 6.77 -2.58 6.23
C LEU A 160 7.14 -1.50 7.24
N PHE A 161 7.68 -0.39 6.75
CA PHE A 161 7.91 0.79 7.55
C PHE A 161 6.58 1.49 7.87
N VAL A 162 6.35 1.78 9.15
CA VAL A 162 5.15 2.49 9.61
C VAL A 162 5.56 3.67 10.48
N ALA A 163 4.97 4.83 10.23
CA ALA A 163 5.17 6.04 11.02
C ALA A 163 3.86 6.83 11.09
N GLN A 164 3.81 7.85 11.96
CA GLN A 164 2.66 8.76 12.14
C GLN A 164 1.39 8.12 12.72
N LEU A 165 1.45 6.87 13.17
CA LEU A 165 0.30 6.13 13.73
C LEU A 165 0.56 5.80 15.20
N SER A 166 -0.03 6.60 16.09
CA SER A 166 0.32 6.62 17.51
C SER A 166 0.03 5.32 18.28
N SER A 167 -0.94 4.52 17.88
CA SER A 167 -1.16 3.18 18.46
C SER A 167 -0.23 2.10 17.92
N VAL A 168 0.43 2.33 16.78
CA VAL A 168 1.33 1.36 16.16
C VAL A 168 2.75 1.56 16.68
N ASN A 169 3.25 2.80 16.67
CA ASN A 169 4.56 3.14 17.20
C ASN A 169 4.69 4.66 17.46
N SER A 170 5.83 5.08 17.99
CA SER A 170 6.17 6.49 18.23
C SER A 170 6.98 7.13 17.10
N CYS A 171 7.12 6.47 15.94
CA CYS A 171 7.93 6.97 14.83
C CYS A 171 7.20 8.12 14.13
N THR A 172 7.90 9.24 13.95
CA THR A 172 7.41 10.39 13.20
C THR A 172 8.44 10.84 12.19
N ILE A 173 7.96 11.34 11.05
CA ILE A 173 8.80 11.89 9.99
C ILE A 173 8.56 13.41 9.92
N PRO A 174 9.61 14.25 9.99
CA PRO A 174 9.48 15.68 9.79
C PRO A 174 8.91 16.06 8.41
N GLU A 175 8.30 17.24 8.32
CA GLU A 175 7.92 17.82 7.03
C GLU A 175 9.13 18.15 6.15
N GLY A 176 8.98 17.98 4.84
CA GLY A 176 10.02 18.29 3.86
C GLY A 176 11.05 17.18 3.64
N ILE A 177 10.87 16.01 4.26
CA ILE A 177 11.81 14.89 4.20
C ILE A 177 11.20 13.74 3.41
N ASP A 178 11.96 13.27 2.42
CA ASP A 178 11.74 11.96 1.81
C ASP A 178 12.37 10.88 2.70
N VAL A 179 11.63 9.81 2.97
CA VAL A 179 12.07 8.76 3.88
C VAL A 179 13.06 7.86 3.17
N GLU A 180 14.29 7.84 3.68
CA GLU A 180 15.25 6.78 3.40
C GLU A 180 14.93 5.59 4.31
N TYR A 181 14.21 4.60 3.80
CA TYR A 181 13.77 3.46 4.61
C TYR A 181 14.97 2.70 5.17
N PRO A 182 15.03 2.42 6.49
CA PRO A 182 16.15 1.70 7.09
C PRO A 182 16.33 0.28 6.54
N ASN A 183 15.22 -0.35 6.15
CA ASN A 183 15.20 -1.68 5.54
C ASN A 183 14.38 -1.63 4.24
N PRO A 184 14.95 -1.12 3.13
CA PRO A 184 14.18 -0.85 1.91
C PRO A 184 13.90 -2.11 1.08
N GLY A 185 14.53 -3.24 1.42
CA GLY A 185 14.52 -4.45 0.61
C GLY A 185 15.56 -4.39 -0.51
N THR A 186 15.48 -5.32 -1.46
CA THR A 186 16.44 -5.45 -2.56
C THR A 186 16.03 -4.68 -3.81
N GLN A 187 14.74 -4.34 -3.95
CA GLN A 187 14.23 -3.52 -5.03
C GLN A 187 13.97 -2.10 -4.50
N VAL A 188 14.81 -1.17 -4.91
CA VAL A 188 14.68 0.28 -4.70
C VAL A 188 14.47 0.96 -6.05
#